data_AF-A0A8T3Z1R4-F1
#
_entry.id   AF-A0A8T3Z1R4-F1
#
_cell.length_a   1.000
_cell.length_b   1.000
_cell.length_c   1.000
_cell.angle_alpha   90.00
_cell.angle_beta   90.00
_cell.angle_gamma   90.00
#
_symmetry.space_group_name_H-M   'P 1'
#
loop_
_entity.id
_entity.type
_entity.pdbx_description
1 polymer ?
#
loop_
_entity_poly.entity_id
_entity_poly.type
_entity_poly.pdbx_seq_one_letter_code
_entity_poly.pdbx_strand_id
1 'polypeptide(L)'
;MSRAVKIILFLIFFAVFFEAGLFASYTIVTQQPPNPADLIEMQINGVSSLLNLGPKIATQKNLVILNENEVVDAMKAKTGIDGINLQSLSAQTYQDTDDETINVNITAMGYKDSQTGGTTGNASSGPIVIKSNETYSITATAVATPKTGGVQIDLNSIVITSTRVLYNT
;
A
#
# COMPACT_ATOMS: atom_id res chain seq x y z
N MET A 1 37.60 -42.90 9.88
CA MET A 1 36.59 -41.86 10.15
C MET A 1 35.37 -42.48 10.82
N SER A 2 34.94 -41.93 11.96
CA SER A 2 33.69 -42.32 12.64
C SER A 2 32.48 -42.05 11.75
N ARG A 3 31.42 -42.86 11.88
CA ARG A 3 30.17 -42.74 11.11
C ARG A 3 29.55 -41.34 11.27
N ALA A 4 29.61 -40.77 12.47
CA ALA A 4 29.12 -39.42 12.75
C ALA A 4 29.91 -38.34 11.99
N VAL A 5 31.23 -38.48 11.91
CA VAL A 5 32.10 -37.54 11.19
C VAL A 5 31.80 -37.56 9.69
N LYS A 6 31.50 -38.72 9.12
CA LYS A 6 31.09 -38.84 7.71
C LYS A 6 29.75 -38.14 7.43
N ILE A 7 28.79 -38.24 8.36
CA ILE A 7 27.47 -37.60 8.22
C ILE A 7 27.59 -36.08 8.32
N ILE A 8 28.36 -35.57 9.27
CA ILE A 8 28.59 -34.12 9.42
C ILE A 8 29.31 -33.55 8.19
N LEU A 9 30.34 -34.25 7.72
CA LEU A 9 31.06 -33.85 6.52
C LEU A 9 30.15 -33.84 5.28
N PHE A 10 29.27 -34.85 5.16
CA PHE A 10 28.27 -34.90 4.10
C PHE A 10 27.27 -33.73 4.17
N LEU A 11 26.80 -33.35 5.37
CA LEU A 11 25.90 -32.22 5.56
C LEU A 11 26.55 -30.88 5.19
N ILE A 12 27.81 -30.68 5.59
CA ILE A 12 28.58 -29.48 5.22
C ILE A 12 28.78 -29.42 3.71
N PHE A 13 29.14 -30.54 3.08
CA PHE A 13 29.31 -30.63 1.63
C PHE A 13 27.97 -30.36 0.92
N PHE A 14 26.87 -30.94 1.41
CA PHE A 14 25.53 -30.70 0.87
C PHE A 14 25.16 -29.22 0.94
N ALA A 15 25.39 -28.54 2.06
CA ALA A 15 25.12 -27.11 2.19
C ALA A 15 25.94 -26.29 1.17
N VAL A 16 27.24 -26.53 1.07
CA VAL A 16 28.11 -25.79 0.13
C VAL A 16 27.71 -26.01 -1.33
N PHE A 17 27.37 -27.24 -1.72
CA PHE A 17 26.92 -27.53 -3.09
C PHE A 17 25.50 -27.04 -3.36
N PHE A 18 24.63 -27.02 -2.36
CA PHE A 18 23.30 -26.45 -2.45
C PHE A 18 23.36 -24.94 -2.71
N GLU A 19 24.22 -24.22 -1.97
CA GLU A 19 24.52 -22.80 -2.21
C GLU A 19 24.99 -22.55 -3.65
N ALA A 20 26.03 -23.26 -4.09
CA ALA A 20 26.58 -23.14 -5.44
C ALA A 20 25.56 -23.47 -6.55
N GLY A 21 24.69 -24.46 -6.32
CA GLY A 21 23.61 -24.82 -7.24
C GLY A 21 22.55 -23.73 -7.35
N LEU A 22 22.24 -23.04 -6.25
CA LEU A 22 21.31 -21.90 -6.23
C LEU A 22 21.93 -20.67 -6.92
N PHE A 23 23.23 -20.42 -6.77
CA PHE A 23 23.93 -19.40 -7.54
C PHE A 23 23.87 -19.68 -9.05
N ALA A 24 24.10 -20.93 -9.46
CA ALA A 24 24.04 -21.30 -10.87
C ALA A 24 22.63 -21.17 -11.46
N SER A 25 21.59 -21.60 -10.74
CA SER A 25 20.22 -21.51 -11.23
C SER A 25 19.75 -20.06 -11.39
N TYR A 26 20.14 -19.15 -10.49
CA TYR A 26 19.84 -17.73 -10.61
C TYR A 26 20.41 -17.15 -11.90
N THR A 27 21.69 -17.42 -12.20
CA THR A 27 22.32 -16.91 -13.45
C THR A 27 21.68 -17.45 -14.73
N ILE A 28 21.20 -18.70 -14.70
CA ILE A 28 20.56 -19.32 -15.87
C ILE A 28 19.20 -18.66 -16.16
N VAL A 29 18.46 -18.30 -15.12
CA VAL A 29 17.10 -17.73 -15.27
C VAL A 29 17.14 -16.22 -15.51
N THR A 30 18.03 -15.48 -14.85
CA THR A 30 18.06 -14.02 -14.91
C THR A 30 19.04 -13.46 -15.94
N GLN A 31 19.96 -14.28 -16.47
CA GLN A 31 21.08 -13.87 -17.33
C GLN A 31 21.93 -12.71 -16.78
N GLN A 32 21.84 -12.45 -15.47
CA GLN A 32 22.60 -11.41 -14.79
C GLN A 32 23.60 -12.03 -13.80
N PRO A 33 24.75 -11.37 -13.55
CA PRO A 33 25.68 -11.81 -12.51
C PRO A 33 24.97 -11.88 -11.16
N PRO A 34 25.09 -12.99 -10.41
CA PRO A 34 24.36 -13.15 -9.17
C PRO A 34 24.98 -12.23 -8.12
N ASN A 35 24.16 -11.41 -7.47
CA ASN A 35 24.60 -10.60 -6.34
C ASN A 35 24.49 -11.45 -5.06
N PRO A 36 25.60 -11.71 -4.35
CA PRO A 36 25.59 -12.56 -3.16
C PRO A 36 24.75 -11.98 -2.01
N ALA A 37 24.56 -10.67 -1.94
CA ALA A 37 23.74 -10.04 -0.90
C ALA A 37 22.25 -10.40 -1.06
N ASP A 38 21.72 -10.31 -2.27
CA ASP A 38 20.30 -10.55 -2.56
C ASP A 38 19.92 -12.04 -2.37
N LEU A 39 20.87 -12.95 -2.57
CA LEU A 39 20.67 -14.39 -2.43
C LEU A 39 20.68 -14.84 -0.97
N ILE A 40 21.51 -14.21 -0.11
CA ILE A 40 21.49 -14.42 1.34
C ILE A 40 20.15 -13.94 1.92
N GLU A 41 19.63 -12.80 1.46
CA GLU A 41 18.35 -12.27 1.91
C GLU A 41 17.17 -13.20 1.53
N MET A 42 17.19 -13.76 0.31
CA MET A 42 16.21 -14.75 -0.15
C MET A 42 16.26 -16.05 0.67
N GLN A 43 17.43 -16.50 1.07
CA GLN A 43 17.60 -17.68 1.91
C GLN A 43 17.20 -17.45 3.37
N ILE A 44 17.53 -16.29 3.94
CA ILE A 44 17.06 -15.90 5.28
C ILE A 44 15.53 -15.89 5.29
N ASN A 45 14.90 -15.33 4.26
CA ASN A 45 13.44 -15.32 4.10
C ASN A 45 12.86 -16.74 3.89
N GLY A 46 13.54 -17.61 3.15
CA GLY A 46 13.13 -19.01 2.95
C GLY A 46 13.24 -19.89 4.22
N VAL A 47 14.33 -19.73 4.98
CA VAL A 47 14.58 -20.50 6.23
C VAL A 47 13.68 -20.00 7.37
N SER A 48 13.45 -18.69 7.47
CA SER A 48 12.50 -18.10 8.43
C SER A 48 11.06 -18.55 8.16
N SER A 49 10.67 -18.67 6.89
CA SER A 49 9.38 -19.23 6.48
C SER A 49 9.19 -20.71 6.88
N LEU A 50 10.27 -21.49 6.99
CA LEU A 50 10.20 -22.91 7.36
C LEU A 50 10.16 -23.12 8.89
N LEU A 51 10.69 -22.16 9.65
CA LEU A 51 10.83 -22.23 11.11
C LEU A 51 9.69 -21.53 11.88
N ASN A 52 8.60 -21.11 11.21
CA ASN A 52 7.52 -20.33 11.82
C ASN A 52 7.99 -19.05 12.58
N LEU A 53 9.23 -18.59 12.32
CA LEU A 53 9.58 -17.20 12.47
C LEU A 53 8.98 -16.49 11.27
N GLY A 54 7.65 -16.38 11.29
CA GLY A 54 6.90 -15.79 10.19
C GLY A 54 7.55 -14.46 9.82
N PRO A 55 7.53 -14.06 8.54
CA PRO A 55 7.84 -12.69 8.21
C PRO A 55 7.04 -11.83 9.18
N LYS A 56 7.65 -10.80 9.77
CA LYS A 56 6.88 -9.76 10.47
C LYS A 56 6.03 -9.12 9.38
N ILE A 57 4.91 -9.77 9.02
CA ILE A 57 3.89 -9.26 8.12
C ILE A 57 3.48 -8.00 8.84
N ALA A 58 3.92 -6.86 8.31
CA ALA A 58 3.61 -5.57 8.87
C ALA A 58 2.08 -5.52 9.01
N THR A 59 1.60 -5.67 10.24
CA THR A 59 0.18 -5.84 10.48
C THR A 59 -0.42 -4.46 10.34
N GLN A 60 -1.17 -4.26 9.26
CA GLN A 60 -1.75 -2.97 8.97
C GLN A 60 -2.78 -2.63 10.05
N LYS A 61 -2.58 -1.50 10.73
CA LYS A 61 -3.48 -1.01 11.78
C LYS A 61 -4.41 0.04 11.18
N ASN A 62 -5.71 -0.21 11.27
CA ASN A 62 -6.73 0.79 10.95
C ASN A 62 -6.71 1.87 12.03
N LEU A 63 -6.74 3.12 11.59
CA LEU A 63 -6.70 4.31 12.43
C LEU A 63 -7.96 5.13 12.20
N VAL A 64 -8.54 5.65 13.29
CA VAL A 64 -9.64 6.60 13.22
C VAL A 64 -9.06 7.97 12.90
N ILE A 65 -9.56 8.61 11.84
CA ILE A 65 -9.13 9.95 11.45
C ILE A 65 -9.98 10.95 12.24
N LEU A 66 -9.33 11.89 12.94
CA LEU A 66 -10.06 12.87 13.76
C LEU A 66 -10.52 14.08 12.95
N ASN A 67 -9.84 14.39 11.84
CA ASN A 67 -10.10 15.54 10.98
C ASN A 67 -10.58 15.16 9.58
N GLU A 68 -11.56 14.26 9.50
CA GLU A 68 -12.07 13.68 8.24
C GLU A 68 -12.51 14.73 7.20
N ASN A 69 -13.22 15.77 7.63
CA ASN A 69 -13.74 16.81 6.74
C ASN A 69 -12.61 17.59 6.06
N GLU A 70 -11.59 17.98 6.82
CA GLU A 70 -10.44 18.74 6.33
C GLU A 70 -9.59 17.91 5.38
N VAL A 71 -9.41 16.62 5.70
CA VAL A 71 -8.72 15.66 4.84
C VAL A 71 -9.47 15.49 3.53
N VAL A 72 -10.80 15.37 3.57
CA VAL A 72 -11.63 15.29 2.36
C VAL A 72 -11.50 16.54 1.50
N ASP A 73 -11.55 17.73 2.09
CA ASP A 73 -11.40 18.99 1.34
C ASP A 73 -10.02 19.09 0.67
N ALA A 74 -8.96 18.72 1.39
CA ALA A 74 -7.61 18.67 0.84
C ALA A 74 -7.47 17.63 -0.28
N MET A 75 -8.09 16.45 -0.14
CA MET A 75 -8.09 15.40 -1.16
C MET A 75 -8.88 15.82 -2.41
N LYS A 76 -10.05 16.46 -2.26
CA LYS A 76 -10.84 17.00 -3.39
C LYS A 76 -10.04 18.05 -4.15
N ALA A 77 -9.41 18.98 -3.44
CA ALA A 77 -8.57 20.02 -4.06
C ALA A 77 -7.41 19.44 -4.88
N LYS A 78 -6.81 18.33 -4.43
CA LYS A 78 -5.69 17.66 -5.12
C LYS A 78 -6.11 16.74 -6.27
N THR A 79 -7.31 16.15 -6.20
CA THR A 79 -7.79 15.16 -7.17
C THR A 79 -8.74 15.73 -8.22
N GLY A 80 -9.34 16.91 -7.97
CA GLY A 80 -10.27 17.55 -8.90
C GLY A 80 -11.62 16.82 -9.05
N ILE A 81 -12.01 16.05 -8.04
CA ILE A 81 -13.31 15.37 -7.95
C ILE A 81 -14.31 16.22 -7.17
N ASP A 82 -15.60 16.01 -7.40
CA ASP A 82 -16.67 16.82 -6.82
C ASP A 82 -17.03 16.41 -5.38
N GLY A 83 -16.86 15.12 -5.06
CA GLY A 83 -17.12 14.63 -3.70
C GLY A 83 -16.32 13.39 -3.32
N ILE A 84 -16.19 13.18 -2.01
CA ILE A 84 -15.60 11.98 -1.39
C ILE A 84 -16.58 11.45 -0.35
N ASN A 85 -16.81 10.14 -0.34
CA ASN A 85 -17.63 9.48 0.66
C ASN A 85 -16.85 9.28 1.96
N LEU A 86 -17.24 10.00 3.02
CA LEU A 86 -16.64 9.90 4.36
C LEU A 86 -16.71 8.48 4.95
N GLN A 87 -17.76 7.70 4.66
CA GLN A 87 -17.88 6.33 5.18
C GLN A 87 -16.86 5.36 4.57
N SER A 88 -16.34 5.71 3.39
CA SER A 88 -15.29 4.94 2.71
C SER A 88 -13.88 5.40 3.06
N LEU A 89 -13.75 6.48 3.82
CA LEU A 89 -12.47 7.04 4.23
C LEU A 89 -11.85 6.12 5.29
N SER A 90 -10.65 5.62 5.02
CA SER A 90 -9.91 4.77 5.95
C SER A 90 -8.44 5.15 5.93
N ALA A 91 -7.84 5.28 7.12
CA ALA A 91 -6.41 5.47 7.29
C ALA A 91 -5.77 4.22 7.89
N GLN A 92 -4.63 3.84 7.34
CA GLN A 92 -3.95 2.60 7.66
C GLN A 92 -2.46 2.85 7.81
N THR A 93 -1.83 2.31 8.85
CA THR A 93 -0.37 2.39 9.01
C THR A 93 0.26 1.02 9.21
N TYR A 94 1.53 0.93 8.89
CA TYR A 94 2.41 -0.18 9.22
C TYR A 94 3.39 0.15 10.36
N GLN A 95 3.40 1.42 10.80
CA GLN A 95 4.26 1.90 11.87
C GLN A 95 3.61 1.73 13.24
N ASP A 96 4.42 1.80 14.29
CA ASP A 96 3.91 1.77 15.64
C ASP A 96 3.17 3.08 15.94
N THR A 97 2.05 2.99 16.66
CA THR A 97 1.23 4.16 16.98
C THR A 97 1.76 4.98 18.15
N ASP A 98 2.84 4.51 18.76
CA ASP A 98 3.52 5.17 19.88
C ASP A 98 4.56 6.21 19.41
N ASP A 99 4.85 6.25 18.11
CA ASP A 99 5.74 7.25 17.50
C ASP A 99 5.07 8.65 17.46
N GLU A 100 5.87 9.72 17.57
CA GLU A 100 5.38 11.11 17.54
C GLU A 100 4.72 11.47 16.19
N THR A 101 5.22 10.89 15.11
CA THR A 101 4.68 11.04 13.75
C THR A 101 4.72 9.71 13.02
N ILE A 102 3.61 9.37 12.35
CA ILE A 102 3.47 8.13 11.59
C ILE A 102 3.02 8.41 10.16
N ASN A 103 3.48 7.60 9.22
CA ASN A 103 2.99 7.62 7.85
C ASN A 103 1.74 6.75 7.77
N VAL A 104 0.71 7.31 7.16
CA VAL A 104 -0.58 6.65 6.95
C VAL A 104 -0.89 6.57 5.46
N ASN A 105 -1.47 5.45 5.06
CA ASN A 105 -2.10 5.26 3.78
C ASN A 105 -3.60 5.53 3.93
N ILE A 106 -4.10 6.47 3.16
CA ILE A 106 -5.49 6.89 3.16
C ILE A 106 -6.16 6.33 1.91
N THR A 107 -7.24 5.60 2.08
CA THR A 107 -8.10 5.14 0.98
C THR A 107 -9.46 5.79 1.10
N ALA A 108 -10.02 6.25 -0.02
CA ALA A 108 -11.36 6.81 -0.07
C ALA A 108 -12.02 6.56 -1.43
N MET A 109 -13.36 6.55 -1.46
CA MET A 109 -14.15 6.54 -2.67
C MET A 109 -14.62 7.95 -3.00
N GLY A 110 -14.24 8.44 -4.17
CA GLY A 110 -14.68 9.71 -4.73
C GLY A 110 -15.75 9.54 -5.80
N TYR A 111 -16.45 10.62 -6.11
CA TYR A 111 -17.32 10.69 -7.27
C TYR A 111 -17.11 12.03 -7.98
N LYS A 112 -17.33 11.98 -9.29
CA LYS A 112 -17.46 13.16 -10.13
C LYS A 112 -18.90 13.24 -10.60
N ASP A 113 -19.47 14.42 -10.57
CA ASP A 113 -20.83 14.66 -11.01
C ASP A 113 -20.78 15.24 -12.42
N SER A 114 -21.47 14.59 -13.36
CA SER A 114 -21.77 15.21 -14.64
C SER A 114 -23.04 16.03 -14.47
N GLN A 115 -22.92 17.35 -14.40
CA GLN A 115 -24.07 18.23 -14.50
C GLN A 115 -24.58 18.26 -15.94
N THR A 116 -25.61 17.47 -16.25
CA THR A 116 -26.34 17.56 -17.52
C THR A 116 -27.61 18.37 -17.29
N GLY A 117 -27.57 19.65 -17.67
CA GLY A 117 -28.69 20.60 -17.58
C GLY A 117 -28.28 21.92 -16.91
N GLY A 118 -28.58 23.04 -17.56
CA GLY A 118 -28.31 24.38 -17.03
C GLY A 118 -27.11 25.13 -17.62
N THR A 119 -26.59 24.73 -18.79
CA THR A 119 -25.66 25.61 -19.52
C THR A 119 -26.42 26.77 -20.15
N THR A 120 -25.95 27.99 -19.90
CA THR A 120 -26.39 29.23 -20.54
C THR A 120 -26.09 29.18 -22.05
N GLY A 121 -26.94 28.48 -22.79
CA GLY A 121 -26.78 28.30 -24.23
C GLY A 121 -27.80 27.36 -24.89
N ASN A 122 -28.49 26.50 -24.15
CA ASN A 122 -29.59 25.72 -24.71
C ASN A 122 -30.79 25.67 -23.76
N ALA A 123 -31.87 26.28 -24.22
CA ALA A 123 -33.15 26.42 -23.53
C ALA A 123 -33.88 25.07 -23.40
N SER A 124 -33.57 24.31 -22.36
CA SER A 124 -34.43 23.21 -21.92
C SER A 124 -34.68 23.33 -20.42
N SER A 125 -35.92 23.67 -20.06
CA SER A 125 -36.46 23.75 -18.70
C SER A 125 -36.67 22.36 -18.08
N GLY A 126 -35.70 21.46 -18.24
CA GLY A 126 -35.73 20.13 -17.66
C GLY A 126 -35.22 20.12 -16.21
N PRO A 127 -35.60 19.11 -15.40
CA PRO A 127 -35.04 18.96 -14.06
C PRO A 127 -33.51 18.84 -14.12
N ILE A 128 -32.82 19.51 -13.20
CA ILE A 128 -31.37 19.31 -13.01
C ILE A 128 -31.20 17.88 -12.49
N VAL A 129 -30.58 17.03 -13.30
CA VAL A 129 -30.28 15.65 -12.93
C VAL A 129 -28.80 15.59 -12.58
N ILE A 130 -28.49 15.50 -11.28
CA ILE A 130 -27.15 15.21 -10.80
C ILE A 130 -26.97 13.69 -10.83
N LYS A 131 -26.15 13.21 -11.75
CA LYS A 131 -25.73 11.81 -11.80
C LYS A 131 -24.23 11.76 -11.54
N SER A 132 -23.84 10.94 -10.56
CA SER A 132 -22.47 10.47 -10.43
C SER A 132 -22.16 9.66 -11.70
N ASN A 133 -21.38 10.25 -12.59
CA ASN A 133 -21.03 9.64 -13.88
C ASN A 133 -19.82 8.71 -13.72
N GLU A 134 -18.98 9.00 -12.74
CA GLU A 134 -17.73 8.30 -12.52
C GLU A 134 -17.45 8.16 -11.01
N THR A 135 -17.28 6.91 -10.57
CA THR A 135 -16.81 6.61 -9.21
C THR A 135 -15.32 6.36 -9.24
N TYR A 136 -14.57 6.99 -8.34
CA TYR A 136 -13.12 6.90 -8.24
C TYR A 136 -12.72 6.20 -6.93
N SER A 137 -11.73 5.33 -7.00
CA SER A 137 -10.97 4.85 -5.84
C SER A 137 -9.70 5.69 -5.73
N ILE A 138 -9.50 6.30 -4.57
CA ILE A 138 -8.40 7.23 -4.32
C ILE A 138 -7.54 6.63 -3.24
N THR A 139 -6.24 6.58 -3.50
CA THR A 139 -5.24 6.16 -2.52
C THR A 139 -4.24 7.28 -2.37
N ALA A 140 -3.97 7.68 -1.14
CA ALA A 140 -3.05 8.75 -0.78
C ALA A 140 -2.15 8.31 0.36
N THR A 141 -0.99 8.95 0.49
CA THR A 141 -0.13 8.84 1.66
C THR A 141 -0.06 10.19 2.36
N ALA A 142 0.05 10.18 3.68
CA ALA A 142 0.20 11.38 4.48
C ALA A 142 0.96 11.09 5.77
N VAL A 143 1.46 12.14 6.40
CA VAL A 143 1.99 12.12 7.76
C VAL A 143 0.85 12.45 8.72
N ALA A 144 0.74 11.69 9.80
CA ALA A 144 -0.25 11.89 10.84
C ALA A 144 0.39 11.91 12.23
N THR A 145 -0.19 12.70 13.13
CA THR A 145 0.18 12.76 14.53
C THR A 145 -0.83 11.95 15.35
N PRO A 146 -0.40 10.91 16.09
CA PRO A 146 -1.29 10.18 16.98
C PRO A 146 -1.86 11.09 18.08
N LYS A 147 -3.16 10.96 18.34
CA LYS A 147 -3.86 11.67 19.41
C LYS A 147 -4.73 10.71 20.21
N THR A 148 -5.23 11.14 21.36
CA THR A 148 -6.16 10.34 22.15
C THR A 148 -7.40 10.00 21.31
N GLY A 149 -7.59 8.71 21.02
CA GLY A 149 -8.76 8.21 20.28
C GLY A 149 -8.62 8.15 18.75
N GLY A 150 -7.46 8.50 18.17
CA GLY A 150 -7.27 8.43 16.72
C GLY A 150 -6.00 9.11 16.23
N VAL A 151 -5.99 9.53 14.97
CA VAL A 151 -4.87 10.24 14.35
C VAL A 151 -5.36 11.52 13.69
N GLN A 152 -4.57 12.58 13.81
CA GLN A 152 -4.79 13.82 13.06
C GLN A 152 -3.83 13.86 11.88
N ILE A 153 -4.39 14.00 10.67
CA ILE A 153 -3.60 14.01 9.43
C ILE A 153 -3.14 15.43 9.12
N ASP A 154 -1.86 15.60 8.77
CA ASP A 154 -1.34 16.86 8.26
C ASP A 154 -1.75 17.04 6.79
N LEU A 155 -2.59 18.04 6.53
CA LEU A 155 -3.16 18.35 5.22
C LEU A 155 -2.10 18.67 4.16
N ASN A 156 -0.97 19.25 4.57
CA ASN A 156 0.11 19.63 3.65
C ASN A 156 0.91 18.41 3.18
N SER A 157 0.96 17.37 4.01
CA SER A 157 1.69 16.14 3.75
C SER A 157 0.93 15.16 2.83
N ILE A 158 -0.33 15.43 2.50
CA ILE A 158 -1.16 14.55 1.68
C ILE A 158 -0.62 14.51 0.24
N VAL A 159 -0.22 13.33 -0.19
CA VAL A 159 0.23 13.02 -1.56
C VAL A 159 -0.71 11.96 -2.14
N ILE A 160 -1.34 12.27 -3.27
CA ILE A 160 -2.18 11.30 -3.98
C ILE A 160 -1.26 10.32 -4.71
N THR A 161 -1.32 9.05 -4.33
CA THR A 161 -0.52 7.98 -4.93
C THR A 161 -1.22 7.39 -6.14
N SER A 162 -2.55 7.28 -6.09
CA SER A 162 -3.35 6.72 -7.18
C SER A 162 -4.77 7.25 -7.18
N THR A 163 -5.32 7.42 -8.37
CA THR A 163 -6.72 7.76 -8.62
C THR A 163 -7.20 6.80 -9.71
N ARG A 164 -8.06 5.84 -9.35
CA ARG A 164 -8.52 4.78 -10.24
C ARG A 164 -10.02 4.91 -10.48
N VAL A 165 -10.44 4.97 -11.72
CA VAL A 165 -11.87 4.89 -12.07
C VAL A 165 -12.36 3.47 -11.80
N LEU A 166 -13.38 3.35 -10.94
CA LEU A 166 -14.05 2.08 -10.62
C LEU A 166 -15.19 1.81 -11.60
N TYR A 167 -15.98 2.83 -11.90
CA TYR A 167 -17.10 2.78 -12.81
C TYR A 167 -17.10 4.03 -13.67
N ASN A 168 -17.24 3.85 -14.97
CA ASN A 168 -17.45 4.92 -15.95
C ASN A 168 -18.65 4.48 -16.80
N THR A 169 -19.69 5.31 -16.88
CA THR A 169 -20.90 5.05 -17.68
C THR A 169 -21.06 6.06 -18.79
#